data_AF-A0A2A6FE32-F1
#
_entry.id   AF-A0A2A6FE32-F1
#
_cell.length_a   1.000
_cell.length_b   1.000
_cell.length_c   1.000
_cell.angle_alpha   90.00
_cell.angle_beta   90.00
_cell.angle_gamma   90.00
#
_symmetry.space_group_name_H-M   'P 1'
#
loop_
_entity.id
_entity.type
_entity.pdbx_description
1 polymer ?
#
loop_
_entity_poly.entity_id
_entity_poly.type
_entity_poly.pdbx_seq_one_letter_code
_entity_poly.pdbx_strand_id
1 'polypeptide(L)'
;GGLPGGVAYKAANTADSMIGHRTPRHEAFGRAAARFDDLINLPASRLTALLIVLAAFFVSGADAKNAWRTVRRDAKKHRSPNAGWPEAAMAGALGLALAGPRVYGGVMVDDAFMGDGGRRDAESADIRLALKLYRTADFLLIALFGMIAAIVLAA
;
A
#
# COMPACT_ATOMS: atom_id res chain seq x y z
N GLY A 1 -17.65 -7.81 9.49
CA GLY A 1 -17.57 -8.28 10.89
C GLY A 1 -16.98 -7.17 11.71
N GLY A 2 -17.69 -6.67 12.73
CA GLY A 2 -17.24 -5.56 13.58
C GLY A 2 -16.03 -5.92 14.45
N LEU A 3 -16.10 -5.65 15.76
CA LEU A 3 -14.99 -5.92 16.69
C LEU A 3 -14.40 -7.34 16.57
N PRO A 4 -15.18 -8.43 16.45
CA PRO A 4 -14.62 -9.78 16.28
C PRO A 4 -13.80 -9.94 15.00
N GLY A 5 -14.22 -9.29 13.91
CA GLY A 5 -13.48 -9.28 12.65
C GLY A 5 -12.15 -8.54 12.77
N GLY A 6 -12.14 -7.42 13.51
CA GLY A 6 -10.92 -6.68 13.82
C GLY A 6 -9.91 -7.49 14.66
N VAL A 7 -10.38 -8.23 15.66
CA VAL A 7 -9.55 -9.15 16.45
C VAL A 7 -8.97 -10.25 15.57
N ALA A 8 -9.79 -10.87 14.71
CA ALA A 8 -9.34 -11.91 13.79
C ALA A 8 -8.29 -11.39 12.79
N TYR A 9 -8.49 -10.18 12.24
CA TYR A 9 -7.52 -9.52 11.36
C TYR A 9 -6.20 -9.28 12.09
N LYS A 10 -6.26 -8.72 13.31
CA LYS A 10 -5.04 -8.42 14.06
C LYS A 10 -4.30 -9.70 14.45
N ALA A 11 -5.02 -10.78 14.79
CA ALA A 11 -4.44 -12.09 15.05
C ALA A 11 -3.72 -12.65 13.82
N ALA A 12 -4.32 -12.56 12.63
CA ALA A 12 -3.69 -12.96 11.37
C ALA A 12 -2.39 -12.18 11.09
N ASN A 13 -2.44 -10.85 11.22
CA ASN A 13 -1.29 -9.98 11.00
C ASN A 13 -0.16 -10.21 12.03
N THR A 14 -0.54 -10.55 13.26
CA THR A 14 0.40 -10.91 14.33
C THR A 14 1.07 -12.26 14.04
N ALA A 15 0.30 -13.25 13.56
CA ALA A 15 0.85 -14.53 13.16
C ALA A 15 1.87 -14.40 12.02
N ASP A 16 1.60 -13.57 11.01
CA ASP A 16 2.58 -13.29 9.95
C ASP A 16 3.86 -12.65 10.50
N SER A 17 3.73 -11.64 11.36
CA SER A 17 4.90 -10.96 11.95
C SER A 17 5.74 -11.87 12.88
N MET A 18 5.11 -12.82 13.59
CA MET A 18 5.80 -13.68 14.55
C MET A 18 6.42 -14.93 13.92
N ILE A 19 5.72 -15.57 12.98
CA ILE A 19 6.13 -16.86 12.41
C ILE A 19 6.14 -16.90 10.89
N GLY A 20 5.73 -15.82 10.21
CA GLY A 20 5.75 -15.69 8.74
C GLY A 20 7.16 -15.61 8.14
N HIS A 21 8.18 -15.33 8.97
CA HIS A 21 9.58 -15.37 8.54
C HIS A 21 10.01 -16.80 8.17
N ARG A 22 10.68 -16.93 7.01
CA ARG A 22 11.21 -18.20 6.49
C ARG A 22 12.38 -18.70 7.36
N THR A 23 12.05 -19.28 8.50
CA THR A 23 12.99 -20.08 9.29
C THR A 23 12.82 -21.56 8.93
N PRO A 24 13.91 -22.37 8.92
CA PRO A 24 13.82 -23.80 8.63
C PRO A 24 12.79 -24.53 9.51
N ARG A 25 12.60 -24.05 10.75
CA ARG A 25 11.66 -24.62 11.73
C ARG A 25 10.19 -24.32 11.43
N HIS A 26 9.86 -23.18 10.83
CA HIS A 26 8.47 -22.73 10.64
C HIS A 26 8.09 -22.60 9.17
N GLU A 27 8.86 -23.18 8.26
CA GLU A 27 8.74 -22.91 6.83
C GLU A 27 7.32 -23.19 6.26
N ALA A 28 6.66 -24.26 6.71
CA ALA A 28 5.30 -24.59 6.29
C ALA A 28 4.23 -23.66 6.90
N PHE A 29 4.25 -23.48 8.23
CA PHE A 29 3.27 -22.65 8.94
C PHE A 29 3.45 -21.15 8.66
N GLY A 30 4.69 -20.68 8.56
CA GLY A 30 5.03 -19.32 8.20
C GLY A 30 4.60 -18.95 6.79
N ARG A 31 4.77 -19.86 5.82
CA ARG A 31 4.20 -19.65 4.46
C ARG A 31 2.68 -19.57 4.47
N ALA A 32 2.00 -20.39 5.27
CA ALA A 32 0.55 -20.35 5.37
C ALA A 32 0.06 -19.05 6.02
N ALA A 33 0.69 -18.62 7.11
CA ALA A 33 0.39 -17.36 7.79
C ALA A 33 0.60 -16.15 6.86
N ALA A 34 1.74 -16.07 6.18
CA ALA A 34 2.04 -14.99 5.24
C ALA A 34 1.06 -14.93 4.07
N ARG A 35 0.70 -16.09 3.50
CA ARG A 35 -0.31 -16.16 2.43
C ARG A 35 -1.69 -15.72 2.89
N PHE A 36 -2.08 -16.09 4.10
CA PHE A 36 -3.39 -15.72 4.64
C PHE A 36 -3.48 -14.22 4.90
N ASP A 37 -2.45 -13.62 5.52
CA ASP A 37 -2.37 -12.16 5.68
C ASP A 37 -2.39 -11.45 4.32
N ASP A 38 -1.60 -11.95 3.36
CA ASP A 38 -1.58 -11.40 2.00
C ASP A 38 -2.96 -11.44 1.35
N LEU A 39 -3.70 -12.55 1.46
CA LEU A 39 -5.05 -12.69 0.89
C LEU A 39 -6.04 -11.69 1.50
N ILE A 40 -6.00 -11.50 2.82
CA ILE A 40 -6.90 -10.56 3.49
C ILE A 40 -6.61 -9.11 3.03
N ASN A 41 -5.33 -8.80 2.78
CA ASN A 41 -4.91 -7.46 2.39
C ASN A 41 -4.99 -7.17 0.87
N LEU A 42 -5.38 -8.16 0.04
CA LEU A 42 -5.60 -7.95 -1.40
C LEU A 42 -6.60 -6.83 -1.71
N PRO A 43 -7.85 -6.84 -1.19
CA PRO A 43 -8.80 -5.76 -1.45
C PRO A 43 -8.33 -4.43 -0.85
N ALA A 44 -7.76 -4.47 0.37
CA ALA A 44 -7.32 -3.28 1.08
C ALA A 44 -6.22 -2.53 0.31
N SER A 45 -5.19 -3.23 -0.18
CA SER A 45 -4.09 -2.62 -0.94
C SER A 45 -4.55 -1.94 -2.24
N ARG A 46 -5.51 -2.55 -2.95
CA ARG A 46 -6.10 -2.01 -4.17
C ARG A 46 -6.96 -0.78 -3.89
N LEU A 47 -7.76 -0.84 -2.82
CA LEU A 47 -8.54 0.30 -2.36
C LEU A 47 -7.62 1.47 -1.97
N THR A 48 -6.55 1.21 -1.20
CA THR A 48 -5.57 2.24 -0.82
C THR A 48 -4.94 2.89 -2.05
N ALA A 49 -4.52 2.10 -3.06
CA ALA A 49 -3.99 2.65 -4.30
C ALA A 49 -5.01 3.55 -5.01
N LEU A 50 -6.27 3.11 -5.12
CA LEU A 50 -7.34 3.91 -5.71
C LEU A 50 -7.57 5.21 -4.93
N LEU A 51 -7.59 5.16 -3.60
CA LEU A 51 -7.77 6.34 -2.76
C LEU A 51 -6.62 7.34 -2.92
N ILE A 52 -5.37 6.87 -3.04
CA ILE A 52 -4.21 7.74 -3.31
C ILE A 52 -4.34 8.40 -4.69
N VAL A 53 -4.74 7.63 -5.72
CA VAL A 53 -5.00 8.20 -7.06
C VAL A 53 -6.10 9.25 -7.02
N LEU A 54 -7.20 8.98 -6.29
CA LEU A 54 -8.30 9.93 -6.14
C LEU A 54 -7.87 11.17 -5.35
N ALA A 55 -7.11 10.99 -4.27
CA ALA A 55 -6.56 12.08 -3.46
C ALA A 55 -5.68 13.01 -4.28
N ALA A 56 -4.90 12.48 -5.23
CA ALA A 56 -4.05 13.27 -6.09
C ALA A 56 -4.81 14.26 -7.00
N PHE A 57 -6.11 14.10 -7.24
CA PHE A 57 -6.92 15.11 -7.93
C PHE A 57 -7.20 16.35 -7.07
N PHE A 58 -7.12 16.23 -5.74
CA PHE A 58 -7.46 17.29 -4.79
C PHE A 58 -6.22 17.94 -4.15
N VAL A 59 -5.03 17.37 -4.36
CA VAL A 59 -3.78 17.85 -3.73
C VAL A 59 -2.92 18.55 -4.78
N SER A 60 -2.78 19.86 -4.66
CA SER A 60 -1.89 20.65 -5.52
C SER A 60 -0.44 20.17 -5.42
N GLY A 61 0.19 19.98 -6.58
CA GLY A 61 1.56 19.45 -6.69
C GLY A 61 1.64 17.93 -6.87
N ALA A 62 0.52 17.20 -6.79
CA ALA A 62 0.46 15.78 -7.13
C ALA A 62 -0.01 15.55 -8.58
N ASP A 63 0.35 14.40 -9.16
CA ASP A 63 -0.08 13.98 -10.50
C ASP A 63 -0.93 12.71 -10.45
N ALA A 64 -2.25 12.87 -10.45
CA ALA A 64 -3.20 11.76 -10.43
C ALA A 64 -3.11 10.86 -11.68
N LYS A 65 -2.82 11.45 -12.84
CA LYS A 65 -2.72 10.70 -14.10
C LYS A 65 -1.49 9.81 -14.09
N ASN A 66 -0.36 10.33 -13.61
CA ASN A 66 0.85 9.56 -13.42
C ASN A 66 0.69 8.50 -12.33
N ALA A 67 0.06 8.82 -11.19
CA ALA A 67 -0.30 7.85 -10.16
C ALA A 67 -1.03 6.62 -10.74
N TRP A 68 -2.09 6.85 -11.54
CA TRP A 68 -2.83 5.77 -12.18
C TRP A 68 -2.00 4.96 -13.19
N ARG A 69 -1.21 5.64 -14.03
CA ARG A 69 -0.32 4.96 -14.99
C ARG A 69 0.70 4.09 -14.27
N THR A 70 1.32 4.60 -13.21
CA THR A 70 2.33 3.91 -12.42
C THR A 70 1.74 2.70 -11.71
N VAL A 71 0.56 2.80 -11.09
CA VAL A 71 -0.13 1.63 -10.51
C VAL A 71 -0.32 0.52 -11.54
N ARG A 72 -0.82 0.86 -12.74
CA ARG A 72 -1.06 -0.13 -13.80
C ARG A 72 0.23 -0.78 -14.32
N ARG A 73 1.32 0.00 -14.39
CA ARG A 73 2.61 -0.44 -14.95
C ARG A 73 3.45 -1.23 -13.94
N ASP A 74 3.48 -0.79 -12.68
CA ASP A 74 4.53 -1.20 -11.74
C ASP A 74 4.02 -2.02 -10.54
N ALA A 75 2.76 -1.88 -10.12
CA ALA A 75 2.28 -2.47 -8.86
C ALA A 75 2.51 -3.99 -8.76
N LYS A 76 2.40 -4.71 -9.88
CA LYS A 76 2.59 -6.17 -9.95
C LYS A 76 4.05 -6.62 -9.97
N LYS A 77 5.00 -5.70 -10.14
CA LYS A 77 6.45 -5.97 -10.13
C LYS A 77 6.97 -6.13 -8.71
N HIS A 78 6.22 -5.67 -7.70
CA HIS A 78 6.59 -5.81 -6.31
C HIS A 78 6.49 -7.28 -5.87
N ARG A 79 7.43 -7.75 -5.06
CA ARG A 79 7.47 -9.13 -4.54
C ARG A 79 6.23 -9.51 -3.72
N SER A 80 5.70 -8.56 -2.97
CA SER A 80 4.43 -8.71 -2.23
C SER A 80 3.27 -8.37 -3.17
N PRO A 81 2.22 -9.20 -3.20
CA PRO A 81 1.03 -8.96 -4.03
C PRO A 81 0.19 -7.75 -3.58
N ASN A 82 0.54 -7.15 -2.44
CA ASN A 82 -0.15 -6.04 -1.80
C ASN A 82 0.64 -4.74 -1.86
N ALA A 83 1.88 -4.74 -1.38
CA ALA A 83 2.62 -3.50 -1.14
C ALA A 83 2.87 -2.65 -2.41
N GLY A 84 3.05 -3.29 -3.57
CA GLY A 84 3.30 -2.57 -4.82
C GLY A 84 2.15 -1.65 -5.26
N TRP A 85 0.91 -1.92 -4.84
CA TRP A 85 -0.25 -1.10 -5.22
C TRP A 85 -0.20 0.32 -4.64
N PRO A 86 -0.17 0.52 -3.31
CA PRO A 86 -0.07 1.85 -2.73
C PRO A 86 1.29 2.51 -3.00
N GLU A 87 2.39 1.75 -3.06
CA GLU A 87 3.71 2.29 -3.39
C GLU A 87 3.75 2.88 -4.80
N ALA A 88 3.23 2.16 -5.80
CA ALA A 88 3.13 2.66 -7.18
C ALA A 88 2.22 3.88 -7.28
N ALA A 89 1.11 3.92 -6.52
CA ALA A 89 0.23 5.08 -6.49
C ALA A 89 0.94 6.31 -5.94
N MET A 90 1.61 6.18 -4.81
CA MET A 90 2.35 7.27 -4.18
C MET A 90 3.54 7.72 -5.04
N ALA A 91 4.32 6.79 -5.57
CA ALA A 91 5.45 7.07 -6.46
C ALA A 91 5.00 7.88 -7.68
N GLY A 92 3.93 7.43 -8.35
CA GLY A 92 3.39 8.14 -9.50
C GLY A 92 2.81 9.51 -9.14
N ALA A 93 2.10 9.63 -8.02
CA ALA A 93 1.53 10.89 -7.56
C ALA A 93 2.61 11.94 -7.23
N LEU A 94 3.75 11.52 -6.69
CA LEU A 94 4.87 12.40 -6.33
C LEU A 94 5.88 12.61 -7.47
N GLY A 95 5.80 11.81 -8.54
CA GLY A 95 6.82 11.79 -9.59
C GLY A 95 8.16 11.21 -9.14
N LEU A 96 8.13 10.31 -8.16
CA LEU A 96 9.31 9.66 -7.57
C LEU A 96 9.48 8.22 -8.08
N ALA A 97 10.71 7.72 -8.01
CA ALA A 97 11.03 6.30 -8.12
C ALA A 97 11.30 5.73 -6.72
N LEU A 98 10.40 4.88 -6.23
CA LEU A 98 10.44 4.27 -4.89
C LEU A 98 10.78 2.77 -4.96
N ALA A 99 11.02 2.15 -3.80
CA ALA A 99 11.50 0.77 -3.63
C ALA A 99 12.90 0.57 -4.24
N GLY A 100 12.99 0.07 -5.47
CA GLY A 100 14.25 -0.08 -6.21
C GLY A 100 15.26 -1.04 -5.55
N PRO A 101 16.42 -1.25 -6.18
CA PRO A 101 17.45 -2.11 -5.62
C PRO A 101 17.96 -1.59 -4.27
N ARG A 102 18.04 -2.48 -3.28
CA ARG A 102 18.45 -2.14 -1.91
C ARG A 102 19.55 -3.07 -1.42
N VAL A 103 20.46 -2.55 -0.60
CA VAL A 103 21.50 -3.36 0.04
C VAL A 103 21.07 -3.71 1.45
N TYR A 104 20.95 -5.00 1.75
CA TYR A 104 20.63 -5.49 3.09
C TYR A 104 21.71 -6.47 3.54
N GLY A 105 22.42 -6.16 4.63
CA GLY A 105 23.49 -7.01 5.14
C GLY A 105 24.62 -7.28 4.13
N GLY A 106 24.90 -6.33 3.22
CA GLY A 106 25.89 -6.48 2.16
C GLY A 106 25.41 -7.19 0.89
N VAL A 107 24.17 -7.71 0.87
CA VAL A 107 23.58 -8.35 -0.31
C VAL A 107 22.67 -7.37 -1.04
N MET A 108 22.88 -7.22 -2.35
CA MET A 108 21.99 -6.46 -3.21
C MET A 108 20.71 -7.27 -3.46
N VAL A 109 19.57 -6.69 -3.13
CA VAL A 109 18.25 -7.20 -3.49
C VAL A 109 17.76 -6.36 -4.66
N ASP A 110 17.62 -7.01 -5.82
CA ASP A 110 17.19 -6.38 -7.08
C ASP A 110 15.66 -6.22 -7.12
N ASP A 111 15.13 -5.38 -6.24
CA ASP A 111 13.70 -5.03 -6.24
C ASP A 111 13.40 -4.00 -7.35
N ALA A 112 12.25 -4.16 -8.01
CA ALA A 112 11.82 -3.24 -9.05
C ALA A 112 11.46 -1.84 -8.50
N PHE A 113 11.71 -0.80 -9.29
CA PHE A 113 11.23 0.54 -8.97
C PHE A 113 9.72 0.66 -9.15
N MET A 114 9.06 1.26 -8.17
CA MET A 114 7.71 1.80 -8.30
C MET A 114 7.83 3.24 -8.79
N GLY A 115 7.25 3.57 -9.94
CA GLY A 115 7.45 4.90 -10.54
C GLY A 115 8.74 5.01 -11.34
N ASP A 116 9.17 3.92 -12.00
CA ASP A 116 10.32 3.93 -12.91
C ASP A 116 10.29 5.11 -13.90
N GLY A 117 11.44 5.78 -14.03
CA GLY A 117 11.60 7.07 -14.72
C GLY A 117 11.31 8.32 -13.86
N GLY A 118 10.83 8.15 -12.62
CA GLY A 118 10.68 9.22 -11.64
C GLY A 118 12.00 9.65 -10.98
N ARG A 119 11.95 10.76 -10.23
CA ARG A 119 13.11 11.28 -9.49
C ARG A 119 13.48 10.35 -8.33
N ARG A 120 14.78 10.11 -8.13
CA ARG A 120 15.30 9.19 -7.09
C ARG A 120 15.62 9.89 -5.77
N ASP A 121 16.07 11.14 -5.86
CA ASP A 121 16.43 11.92 -4.68
C ASP A 121 15.17 12.55 -4.09
N ALA A 122 14.63 11.95 -3.04
CA ALA A 122 13.47 12.48 -2.32
C ALA A 122 13.88 13.65 -1.40
N GLU A 123 13.07 14.69 -1.36
CA GLU A 123 13.29 15.89 -0.57
C GLU A 123 12.27 16.02 0.57
N SER A 124 12.55 16.92 1.52
CA SER A 124 11.61 17.21 2.61
C SER A 124 10.24 17.69 2.11
N ALA A 125 10.18 18.31 0.93
CA ALA A 125 8.94 18.74 0.30
C ALA A 125 8.07 17.56 -0.13
N ASP A 126 8.70 16.48 -0.62
CA ASP A 126 8.01 15.25 -1.03
C ASP A 126 7.35 14.56 0.16
N ILE A 127 8.01 14.55 1.33
CA ILE A 127 7.43 14.03 2.57
C ILE A 127 6.16 14.81 2.93
N ARG A 128 6.21 16.15 2.87
CA ARG A 128 5.04 16.99 3.15
C ARG A 128 3.91 16.75 2.15
N LEU A 129 4.23 16.57 0.87
CA LEU A 129 3.24 16.27 -0.17
C LEU A 129 2.63 14.87 0.02
N ALA A 130 3.45 13.87 0.33
CA ALA A 130 3.01 12.51 0.64
C ALA A 130 2.05 12.48 1.83
N LEU A 131 2.34 13.25 2.90
CA LEU A 131 1.45 13.37 4.05
C LEU A 131 0.12 14.06 3.69
N LYS A 132 0.12 15.04 2.78
CA LYS A 132 -1.12 15.65 2.28
C LYS A 132 -1.96 14.62 1.51
N LEU A 133 -1.34 13.89 0.58
CA LEU A 133 -1.99 12.81 -0.16
C LEU A 133 -2.61 11.76 0.77
N TYR A 134 -1.84 11.32 1.76
CA TYR A 134 -2.28 10.34 2.75
C TYR A 134 -3.49 10.83 3.54
N ARG A 135 -3.45 12.05 4.10
CA ARG A 135 -4.57 12.64 4.84
C ARG A 135 -5.81 12.79 3.97
N THR A 136 -5.66 13.24 2.73
CA THR A 136 -6.78 13.34 1.79
C THR A 136 -7.37 11.97 1.46
N ALA A 137 -6.54 10.94 1.27
CA ALA A 137 -7.00 9.56 1.08
C ALA A 137 -7.77 9.03 2.30
N ASP A 138 -7.32 9.33 3.52
CA ASP A 138 -8.04 8.99 4.75
C ASP A 138 -9.39 9.70 4.83
N PHE A 139 -9.47 10.99 4.49
CA PHE A 139 -10.74 11.70 4.43
C PHE A 139 -11.70 11.10 3.41
N LEU A 140 -11.23 10.69 2.23
CA LEU A 140 -12.04 10.01 1.23
C LEU A 140 -12.57 8.67 1.75
N LEU A 141 -11.75 7.92 2.49
CA LEU A 141 -12.15 6.65 3.10
C LEU A 141 -13.22 6.85 4.20
N ILE A 142 -13.00 7.83 5.09
CA ILE A 142 -13.96 8.18 6.14
C ILE A 142 -15.28 8.64 5.52
N ALA A 143 -15.24 9.47 4.49
CA ALA A 143 -16.44 9.93 3.78
C ALA A 143 -17.18 8.75 3.14
N LEU A 144 -16.47 7.84 2.46
CA LEU A 144 -17.06 6.64 1.87
C LEU A 144 -17.82 5.80 2.91
N PHE A 145 -17.19 5.47 4.03
CA PHE A 145 -17.83 4.69 5.09
C PHE A 145 -18.95 5.46 5.79
N GLY A 146 -18.78 6.77 5.99
CA GLY A 146 -19.81 7.64 6.54
C GLY A 146 -21.07 7.66 5.67
N MET A 147 -20.92 7.75 4.35
CA MET A 147 -22.03 7.67 3.40
C MET A 147 -22.71 6.31 3.43
N ILE A 148 -21.94 5.21 3.44
CA ILE A 148 -22.49 3.85 3.53
C ILE A 148 -23.29 3.69 4.83
N ALA A 149 -22.75 4.16 5.97
CA ALA A 149 -23.43 4.10 7.25
C ALA A 149 -24.75 4.91 7.24
N ALA A 150 -24.73 6.12 6.69
CA ALA A 150 -25.92 6.96 6.58
C ALA A 150 -27.02 6.30 5.72
N ILE A 151 -26.65 5.68 4.60
CA ILE A 151 -27.60 4.95 3.73
C ILE A 151 -28.20 3.75 4.47
N VAL A 152 -27.38 2.97 5.17
CA VAL A 152 -27.84 1.78 5.91
C VAL A 152 -28.76 2.16 7.08
N LEU A 153 -28.52 3.28 7.75
CA LEU A 153 -29.36 3.75 8.85
C LEU A 153 -30.67 4.41 8.38
N ALA A 154 -30.72 4.88 7.14
CA ALA A 154 -31.91 5.47 6.53
C ALA A 154 -32.82 4.47 5.81
N ALA A 155 -32.33 3.24 5.57
CA ALA A 155 -33.06 2.12 4.97
C ALA A 155 -33.77 1.27 6.04
#